data_AF-A0A060CB04-F1
#
_entry.id   AF-A0A060CB04-F1
#
_cell.length_a   1.000
_cell.length_b   1.000
_cell.length_c   1.000
_cell.angle_alpha   90.00
_cell.angle_beta   90.00
_cell.angle_gamma   90.00
#
_symmetry.space_group_name_H-M   'P 1'
#
loop_
_entity.id
_entity.type
_entity.pdbx_description
1 polymer ?
#
loop_
_entity_poly.entity_id
_entity_poly.type
_entity_poly.pdbx_seq_one_letter_code
_entity_poly.pdbx_strand_id
1 'polypeptide(L)'
;TRYNPKVRAIRSWDFGRDVWQYPVIIDNMLNLELLFRATEITGDSLYYHIAVNHADTTLKNHFRKDFSSYHVVDYDTLTGGVRSKGTHQGYDDSSVWSRGQAWGLYGFTMCYRFTKNPAYLVQAKRIAEFFFSQPNLPADLIPYWD
;
A
#
# COMPACT_ATOMS: atom_id res chain seq x y z
N THR A 1 -18.91 -6.52 3.28
CA THR A 1 -17.78 -5.65 3.67
C THR A 1 -16.58 -5.93 2.77
N ARG A 2 -15.72 -4.94 2.51
CA ARG A 2 -14.48 -5.12 1.73
C ARG A 2 -13.31 -5.61 2.57
N TYR A 3 -13.33 -5.39 3.88
CA TYR A 3 -12.29 -5.85 4.81
C TYR A 3 -12.40 -7.35 5.08
N ASN A 4 -11.26 -8.06 5.09
CA ASN A 4 -11.20 -9.47 5.47
C ASN A 4 -10.29 -9.64 6.70
N PRO A 5 -10.79 -10.17 7.84
CA PRO A 5 -10.01 -10.30 9.07
C PRO A 5 -8.86 -11.33 8.99
N LYS A 6 -8.92 -12.31 8.08
CA LYS A 6 -7.84 -13.28 7.85
C LYS A 6 -6.69 -12.66 7.05
N VAL A 7 -7.04 -11.93 5.98
CA VAL A 7 -6.05 -11.20 5.15
C VAL A 7 -5.53 -9.96 5.90
N ARG A 8 -6.34 -9.39 6.79
CA ARG A 8 -6.08 -8.13 7.50
C ARG A 8 -5.85 -6.95 6.55
N ALA A 9 -6.58 -6.94 5.44
CA ALA A 9 -6.56 -5.83 4.48
C ALA A 9 -7.96 -5.60 3.91
N ILE A 10 -8.07 -4.59 3.06
CA ILE A 10 -9.29 -4.21 2.36
C ILE A 10 -9.10 -4.60 0.90
N ARG A 11 -10.03 -5.36 0.34
CA ARG A 11 -9.98 -5.76 -1.07
C ARG A 11 -10.08 -4.52 -1.96
N SER A 12 -9.29 -4.44 -3.03
CA SER A 12 -9.26 -3.27 -3.92
C SER A 12 -10.39 -3.27 -4.94
N TRP A 13 -10.63 -4.40 -5.61
CA TRP A 13 -11.73 -4.57 -6.57
C TRP A 13 -12.34 -5.97 -6.52
N ASP A 14 -13.40 -6.19 -7.31
CA ASP A 14 -14.18 -7.43 -7.30
C ASP A 14 -14.17 -8.17 -8.66
N PHE A 15 -13.59 -7.56 -9.71
CA PHE A 15 -13.40 -8.15 -11.03
C PHE A 15 -12.14 -9.02 -11.11
N GLY A 16 -11.98 -9.79 -12.20
CA GLY A 16 -10.78 -10.59 -12.46
C GLY A 16 -10.57 -11.73 -11.45
N ARG A 17 -11.65 -12.41 -11.05
CA ARG A 17 -11.62 -13.48 -10.03
C ARG A 17 -10.90 -14.75 -10.48
N ASP A 18 -10.73 -14.90 -11.79
CA ASP A 18 -9.90 -15.91 -12.44
C ASP A 18 -8.40 -15.63 -12.27
N VAL A 19 -8.03 -14.36 -12.01
CA VAL A 19 -6.63 -13.93 -11.81
C VAL A 19 -6.31 -13.74 -10.33
N TRP A 20 -7.19 -13.06 -9.58
CA TRP A 20 -6.96 -12.69 -8.19
C TRP A 20 -8.06 -13.23 -7.27
N GLN A 21 -7.65 -13.75 -6.12
CA GLN A 21 -8.59 -14.17 -5.07
C GLN A 21 -8.96 -13.00 -4.16
N TYR A 22 -7.98 -12.18 -3.78
CA TYR A 22 -8.13 -11.01 -2.93
C TYR A 22 -7.05 -9.96 -3.24
N PRO A 23 -7.23 -9.18 -4.31
CA PRO A 23 -6.24 -8.19 -4.73
C PRO A 23 -6.25 -6.99 -3.78
N VAL A 24 -5.06 -6.55 -3.37
CA VAL A 24 -4.80 -5.32 -2.62
C VAL A 24 -3.77 -4.48 -3.37
N ILE A 25 -4.13 -3.25 -3.71
CA ILE A 25 -3.26 -2.30 -4.42
C ILE A 25 -2.67 -1.25 -3.48
N ILE A 26 -1.48 -0.76 -3.82
CA ILE A 26 -0.79 0.26 -3.02
C ILE A 26 -1.61 1.55 -2.86
N ASP A 27 -2.44 1.88 -3.86
CA ASP A 27 -3.37 3.02 -3.90
C ASP A 27 -4.38 2.97 -2.74
N ASN A 28 -4.72 1.77 -2.23
CA ASN A 28 -5.63 1.65 -1.10
C ASN A 28 -5.10 2.27 0.18
N MET A 29 -3.80 2.55 0.27
CA MET A 29 -3.23 3.31 1.38
C MET A 29 -3.85 4.71 1.52
N LEU A 30 -4.24 5.35 0.41
CA LEU A 30 -4.85 6.69 0.44
C LEU A 30 -6.28 6.65 0.97
N ASN A 31 -6.99 5.53 0.74
CA ASN A 31 -8.36 5.37 1.20
C ASN A 31 -8.47 5.19 2.72
N LEU A 32 -7.36 4.88 3.41
CA LEU A 32 -7.36 4.67 4.86
C LEU A 32 -7.62 5.96 5.64
N GLU A 33 -7.35 7.13 5.05
CA GLU A 33 -7.63 8.42 5.68
C GLU A 33 -9.11 8.58 6.04
N LEU A 34 -10.01 8.10 5.18
CA LEU A 34 -11.45 8.09 5.47
C LEU A 34 -11.77 7.30 6.74
N LEU A 35 -11.13 6.14 6.94
CA LEU A 35 -11.36 5.30 8.12
C LEU A 35 -10.78 5.91 9.39
N PHE A 36 -9.59 6.51 9.33
CA PHE A 36 -9.04 7.24 10.46
C PHE A 36 -9.95 8.40 10.87
N ARG A 37 -10.43 9.18 9.90
CA ARG A 37 -11.40 10.27 10.14
C ARG A 37 -12.72 9.78 10.69
N ALA A 38 -13.22 8.64 10.21
CA ALA A 38 -14.45 8.04 10.74
C ALA A 38 -14.32 7.76 12.25
N THR A 39 -13.18 7.19 12.71
CA THR A 39 -12.94 7.01 14.14
C THR A 39 -12.90 8.34 14.90
N GLU A 40 -12.25 9.38 14.37
CA GLU A 40 -12.23 10.71 15.04
C GLU A 40 -13.64 11.31 15.19
N ILE A 41 -14.51 11.11 14.20
CA ILE A 41 -15.87 11.68 14.18
C ILE A 41 -16.82 10.89 15.07
N THR A 42 -16.78 9.56 15.00
CA THR A 42 -17.77 8.70 15.66
C THR A 42 -17.32 8.17 17.02
N GLY A 43 -16.01 8.16 17.28
CA GLY A 43 -15.42 7.46 18.43
C GLY A 43 -15.35 5.94 18.27
N ASP A 44 -15.83 5.36 17.15
CA ASP A 44 -15.78 3.92 16.91
C ASP A 44 -14.37 3.49 16.49
N SER A 45 -13.72 2.70 17.34
CA SER A 45 -12.35 2.22 17.13
C SER A 45 -12.24 1.18 16.01
N LEU A 46 -13.35 0.59 15.55
CA LEU A 46 -13.34 -0.41 14.48
C LEU A 46 -12.66 0.12 13.22
N TYR A 47 -12.94 1.36 12.82
CA TYR A 47 -12.36 1.94 11.60
C TYR A 47 -10.85 2.12 11.72
N TYR A 48 -10.36 2.61 12.86
CA TYR A 48 -8.94 2.70 13.18
C TYR A 48 -8.26 1.33 13.10
N HIS A 49 -8.85 0.31 13.73
CA HIS A 49 -8.27 -1.04 13.71
C HIS A 49 -8.20 -1.62 12.30
N ILE A 50 -9.23 -1.42 11.47
CA ILE A 50 -9.22 -1.84 10.07
C ILE A 50 -8.12 -1.10 9.28
N ALA A 51 -7.99 0.21 9.47
CA ALA A 51 -7.00 1.03 8.78
C ALA A 51 -5.56 0.63 9.16
N VAL A 52 -5.28 0.47 10.45
CA VAL A 52 -3.97 0.00 10.94
C VAL A 52 -3.65 -1.40 10.43
N ASN A 53 -4.61 -2.33 10.49
CA ASN A 53 -4.41 -3.67 9.96
C ASN A 53 -4.05 -3.66 8.47
N HIS A 54 -4.74 -2.85 7.67
CA HIS A 54 -4.41 -2.68 6.26
C HIS A 54 -3.00 -2.12 6.08
N ALA A 55 -2.65 -1.04 6.78
CA ALA A 55 -1.33 -0.42 6.68
C ALA A 55 -0.20 -1.39 7.07
N ASP A 56 -0.38 -2.18 8.14
CA ASP A 56 0.59 -3.20 8.58
C ASP A 56 0.75 -4.33 7.55
N THR A 57 -0.36 -4.79 6.97
CA THR A 57 -0.34 -5.82 5.93
C THR A 57 0.37 -5.30 4.66
N THR A 58 0.11 -4.07 4.26
CA THR A 58 0.78 -3.43 3.12
C THR A 58 2.27 -3.24 3.40
N LEU A 59 2.64 -2.76 4.60
CA LEU A 59 4.05 -2.59 5.00
C LEU A 59 4.83 -3.90 4.88
N LYS A 60 4.22 -5.02 5.29
CA LYS A 60 4.84 -6.33 5.26
C LYS A 60 5.05 -6.88 3.85
N ASN A 61 4.11 -6.62 2.93
CA ASN A 61 4.01 -7.42 1.71
C ASN A 61 4.22 -6.65 0.41
N HIS A 62 3.91 -5.34 0.36
CA HIS A 62 3.97 -4.56 -0.88
C HIS A 62 5.37 -4.07 -1.24
N PHE A 63 6.34 -4.15 -0.34
CA PHE A 63 7.68 -3.62 -0.57
C PHE A 63 8.71 -4.72 -0.84
N ARG A 64 9.61 -4.43 -1.79
CA ARG A 64 10.84 -5.19 -2.03
C ARG A 64 11.93 -4.77 -1.04
N LYS A 65 13.07 -5.45 -1.07
CA LYS A 65 14.18 -5.20 -0.12
C LYS A 65 14.81 -3.81 -0.28
N ASP A 66 14.73 -3.24 -1.47
CA ASP A 66 15.22 -1.91 -1.83
C ASP A 66 14.18 -0.80 -1.59
N PHE A 67 13.04 -1.14 -0.96
CA PHE A 67 11.92 -0.25 -0.70
C PHE A 67 11.13 0.21 -1.93
N SER A 68 11.38 -0.35 -3.11
CA SER A 68 10.44 -0.25 -4.24
C SER A 68 9.14 -1.02 -3.94
N SER A 69 8.00 -0.53 -4.42
CA SER A 69 6.71 -1.17 -4.24
C SER A 69 6.29 -2.04 -5.43
N TYR A 70 5.66 -3.18 -5.16
CA TYR A 70 4.72 -3.78 -6.09
C TYR A 70 3.44 -2.94 -6.14
N HIS A 71 2.75 -2.96 -7.28
CA HIS A 71 1.44 -2.30 -7.38
C HIS A 71 0.36 -3.18 -6.73
N VAL A 72 0.28 -4.47 -7.08
CA VAL A 72 -0.77 -5.39 -6.61
C VAL A 72 -0.17 -6.55 -5.82
N VAL A 73 -0.80 -6.91 -4.69
CA VAL A 73 -0.54 -8.16 -3.98
C VAL A 73 -1.85 -8.93 -3.84
N ASP A 74 -1.86 -10.19 -4.27
CA ASP A 74 -2.98 -11.11 -4.12
C ASP A 74 -2.82 -11.97 -2.87
N TYR A 75 -3.93 -12.18 -2.16
CA TYR A 75 -3.94 -12.96 -0.93
C TYR A 75 -4.93 -14.13 -0.97
N ASP A 76 -4.57 -15.21 -0.32
CA ASP A 76 -5.48 -16.32 -0.07
C ASP A 76 -6.47 -15.95 1.04
N THR A 77 -7.77 -16.03 0.76
CA THR A 77 -8.81 -15.57 1.69
C THR A 77 -9.02 -16.49 2.89
N LEU A 78 -8.49 -17.72 2.85
CA LEU A 78 -8.66 -18.72 3.89
C LEU A 78 -7.51 -18.69 4.90
N THR A 79 -6.31 -18.34 4.45
CA THR A 79 -5.07 -18.36 5.24
C THR A 79 -4.48 -16.98 5.49
N GLY A 80 -4.78 -15.99 4.64
CA GLY A 80 -4.15 -14.67 4.65
C GLY A 80 -2.74 -14.65 4.03
N GLY A 81 -2.28 -15.76 3.45
CA GLY A 81 -0.97 -15.86 2.79
C GLY A 81 -0.94 -15.12 1.44
N VAL A 82 0.23 -14.61 1.06
CA VAL A 82 0.46 -14.00 -0.25
C VAL A 82 0.47 -15.09 -1.32
N ARG A 83 -0.32 -14.90 -2.39
CA ARG A 83 -0.39 -15.78 -3.56
C ARG A 83 0.50 -15.30 -4.69
N SER A 84 0.46 -14.00 -4.98
CA SER A 84 1.26 -13.38 -6.03
C SER A 84 1.49 -11.89 -5.73
N LYS A 85 2.50 -11.32 -6.39
CA LYS A 85 2.83 -9.90 -6.37
C LYS A 85 3.14 -9.48 -7.80
N GLY A 86 2.65 -8.32 -8.22
CA GLY A 86 2.83 -7.87 -9.58
C GLY A 86 2.27 -6.48 -9.83
N THR A 87 1.88 -6.22 -11.07
CA THR A 87 1.38 -4.94 -11.50
C THR A 87 0.07 -5.02 -12.28
N HIS A 88 -0.68 -3.92 -12.26
CA HIS A 88 -1.82 -3.69 -13.15
C HIS A 88 -1.61 -2.50 -14.09
N GLN A 89 -0.72 -1.57 -13.75
CA GLN A 89 -0.51 -0.31 -14.48
C GLN A 89 0.94 0.06 -14.71
N GLY A 90 1.88 -0.62 -14.05
CA GLY A 90 3.31 -0.48 -14.32
C GLY A 90 3.71 -1.26 -15.57
N TYR A 91 4.94 -1.04 -16.01
CA TYR A 91 5.50 -1.70 -17.18
C TYR A 91 5.64 -3.23 -17.00
N ASP A 92 6.07 -3.69 -15.83
CA ASP A 92 6.30 -5.11 -15.53
C ASP A 92 6.08 -5.42 -14.04
N ASP A 93 5.88 -6.68 -13.67
CA ASP A 93 5.73 -7.10 -12.26
C ASP A 93 6.96 -6.76 -11.41
N SER A 94 8.13 -6.70 -12.05
CA SER A 94 9.40 -6.31 -11.43
C SER A 94 9.69 -4.80 -11.50
N SER A 95 8.90 -4.03 -12.25
CA SER A 95 9.10 -2.60 -12.45
C SER A 95 8.61 -1.78 -11.24
N VAL A 96 8.81 -0.46 -11.30
CA VAL A 96 8.50 0.48 -10.21
C VAL A 96 7.66 1.62 -10.73
N TRP A 97 6.37 1.33 -10.91
CA TRP A 97 5.39 2.34 -11.29
C TRP A 97 5.43 3.57 -10.38
N SER A 98 5.87 4.71 -10.94
CA SER A 98 6.25 5.89 -10.15
C SER A 98 5.09 6.46 -9.33
N ARG A 99 3.86 6.42 -9.86
CA ARG A 99 2.67 6.85 -9.11
C ARG A 99 2.31 5.88 -7.96
N GLY A 100 2.53 4.58 -8.14
CA GLY A 100 2.33 3.58 -7.09
C GLY A 100 3.31 3.78 -5.93
N GLN A 101 4.56 4.06 -6.26
CA GLN A 101 5.57 4.37 -5.25
C GLN A 101 5.25 5.68 -4.51
N ALA A 102 4.70 6.68 -5.21
CA ALA A 102 4.23 7.92 -4.60
C ALA A 102 3.03 7.69 -3.65
N TRP A 103 2.13 6.76 -3.98
CA TRP A 103 1.05 6.33 -3.09
C TRP A 103 1.56 5.64 -1.82
N GLY A 104 2.61 4.83 -1.93
CA GLY A 104 3.32 4.31 -0.76
C GLY A 104 3.87 5.43 0.13
N LEU A 105 4.62 6.36 -0.46
CA LEU A 105 5.21 7.49 0.27
C LEU A 105 4.16 8.32 1.01
N TYR A 106 3.13 8.77 0.30
CA TYR A 106 2.06 9.58 0.88
C TYR A 106 1.30 8.77 1.93
N GLY A 107 0.89 7.54 1.57
CA GLY A 107 0.08 6.67 2.40
C GLY A 107 0.70 6.42 3.78
N PHE A 108 1.99 6.08 3.83
CA PHE A 108 2.69 5.88 5.10
C PHE A 108 2.93 7.18 5.88
N THR A 109 3.16 8.30 5.19
CA THR A 109 3.23 9.62 5.83
C THR A 109 1.90 9.97 6.50
N MET A 110 0.78 9.75 5.81
CA MET A 110 -0.58 9.94 6.32
C MET A 110 -0.87 8.99 7.49
N CYS A 111 -0.54 7.70 7.37
CA CYS A 111 -0.73 6.73 8.46
C CYS A 111 0.08 7.12 9.72
N TYR A 112 1.31 7.62 9.56
CA TYR A 112 2.10 8.13 10.69
C TYR A 112 1.41 9.32 11.35
N ARG A 113 0.83 10.25 10.57
CA ARG A 113 0.14 11.42 11.11
C ARG A 113 -0.97 11.03 12.09
N PHE A 114 -1.78 10.03 11.74
CA PHE A 114 -2.91 9.56 12.56
C PHE A 114 -2.53 8.62 13.70
N THR A 115 -1.55 7.74 13.50
CA THR A 115 -1.23 6.68 14.47
C THR A 115 -0.02 6.98 15.35
N LYS A 116 0.84 7.91 14.92
CA LYS A 116 2.19 8.15 15.46
C LYS A 116 3.08 6.91 15.49
N ASN A 117 2.75 5.85 14.77
CA ASN A 117 3.55 4.63 14.72
C ASN A 117 4.86 4.89 13.96
N PRO A 118 6.04 4.84 14.62
CA PRO A 118 7.31 5.19 14.00
C PRO A 118 7.68 4.29 12.81
N ALA A 119 7.17 3.05 12.74
CA ALA A 119 7.41 2.17 11.61
C ALA A 119 6.92 2.75 10.28
N TYR A 120 5.80 3.46 10.28
CA TYR A 120 5.26 4.11 9.08
C TYR A 120 6.12 5.30 8.65
N LEU A 121 6.63 6.09 9.60
CA LEU A 121 7.55 7.19 9.28
C LEU A 121 8.86 6.65 8.69
N VAL A 122 9.40 5.56 9.25
CA VAL A 122 10.59 4.90 8.72
C VAL A 122 10.33 4.45 7.28
N GLN A 123 9.21 3.77 7.02
CA GLN A 123 8.88 3.33 5.67
C GLN A 123 8.75 4.51 4.70
N ALA A 124 8.06 5.59 5.07
CA ALA A 124 7.92 6.77 4.23
C ALA A 124 9.29 7.38 3.88
N LYS A 125 10.21 7.49 4.84
CA LYS A 125 11.58 7.98 4.60
C LYS A 125 12.34 7.06 3.64
N ARG A 126 12.25 5.73 3.81
CA ARG A 126 12.91 4.77 2.91
C ARG A 126 12.38 4.83 1.49
N ILE A 127 11.08 5.03 1.31
CA ILE A 127 10.48 5.25 -0.01
C ILE A 127 11.00 6.55 -0.64
N ALA A 128 11.07 7.64 0.13
CA ALA A 128 11.61 8.91 -0.34
C ALA A 128 13.09 8.77 -0.74
N GLU A 129 13.91 8.12 0.09
CA GLU A 129 15.32 7.81 -0.22
C GLU A 129 15.43 7.01 -1.53
N PHE A 130 14.58 5.99 -1.72
CA PHE A 130 14.53 5.20 -2.95
C PHE A 130 14.27 6.07 -4.19
N PHE A 131 13.32 7.01 -4.14
CA PHE A 131 13.03 7.90 -5.28
C PHE A 131 14.28 8.69 -5.70
N PHE A 132 14.96 9.30 -4.73
CA PHE A 132 16.14 10.12 -5.00
C PHE A 132 17.40 9.29 -5.30
N SER A 133 17.38 7.98 -5.04
CA SER A 133 18.48 7.08 -5.41
C SER A 133 18.31 6.45 -6.80
N GLN A 134 17.22 6.72 -7.53
CA GLN A 134 17.00 6.13 -8.84
C GLN A 134 18.05 6.63 -9.85
N PRO A 135 18.77 5.74 -10.55
CA PRO A 135 19.85 6.13 -11.46
C PRO A 135 19.33 6.90 -12.69
N ASN A 136 18.05 6.73 -13.02
CA ASN A 136 17.36 7.36 -14.14
C ASN A 136 16.40 8.49 -13.70
N LEU A 137 16.48 8.97 -12.45
CA LEU A 137 15.70 10.14 -12.02
C LEU A 137 16.11 11.36 -12.87
N PRO A 138 15.18 11.98 -13.61
CA PRO A 138 15.50 13.15 -14.43
C PRO A 138 16.01 14.33 -13.61
N ALA A 139 16.81 15.20 -14.24
CA ALA A 139 17.42 16.35 -13.57
C ALA A 139 16.40 17.39 -13.06
N ASP A 140 15.20 17.43 -13.64
CA ASP A 140 14.08 18.26 -13.18
C ASP A 140 13.28 17.63 -12.02
N LEU A 141 13.70 16.44 -11.55
CA LEU A 141 13.10 15.66 -10.48
C LEU A 141 11.67 15.18 -10.78
N ILE A 142 11.24 15.20 -12.04
CA ILE A 142 9.96 14.63 -12.47
C ILE A 142 10.19 13.19 -12.90
N PRO A 143 9.72 12.18 -12.14
CA PRO A 143 9.96 10.80 -12.49
C PRO A 143 9.27 10.44 -13.81
N TYR A 144 9.86 9.50 -14.55
CA TYR A 144 9.16 8.82 -15.63
C TYR A 144 7.93 8.08 -15.10
N TRP A 145 7.04 7.64 -15.98
CA TRP A 145 5.78 7.02 -15.56
C TRP A 145 5.98 5.69 -14.80
N ASP A 146 7.07 4.98 -15.09
CA ASP A 146 7.61 3.80 -14.41
C ASP A 146 9.13 3.96 -14.30
#